data_AF-A0A842U1M8-F1
#
_entry.id   AF-A0A842U1M8-F1
#
_cell.length_a   1.000
_cell.length_b   1.000
_cell.length_c   1.000
_cell.angle_alpha   90.00
_cell.angle_beta   90.00
_cell.angle_gamma   90.00
#
_symmetry.space_group_name_H-M   'P 1'
#
loop_
_entity.id
_entity.type
_entity.pdbx_description
1 polymer ?
#
loop_
_entity_poly.entity_id
_entity_poly.type
_entity_poly.pdbx_seq_one_letter_code
_entity_poly.pdbx_strand_id
1 'polypeptide(L)'
;MIDLFAIFTSAVSYFTTITFFYHKCIFVIIAIFYFYTNANTNPVMQHVMPERSYHCPRCGSEDIVDYGETFDCKHCVLEFEKKDFDLIEDEANILAIEEKREVASDLYEDKNDEGSG
;
A
#
# COMPACT_ATOMS: atom_id res chain seq x y z
N MET A 1 48.73 -39.03 34.63
CA MET A 1 48.97 -37.90 33.69
C MET A 1 47.74 -37.83 32.80
N ILE A 2 46.87 -36.85 33.03
CA ILE A 2 45.69 -36.66 32.17
C ILE A 2 46.22 -36.05 30.86
N ASP A 3 45.87 -36.69 29.74
CA ASP A 3 46.40 -36.37 28.42
C ASP A 3 45.84 -35.02 27.95
N LEU A 4 46.56 -33.96 28.30
CA LEU A 4 46.20 -32.56 28.05
C LEU A 4 45.94 -32.31 26.54
N PHE A 5 46.55 -33.13 25.68
CA PHE A 5 46.41 -33.08 24.23
C PHE A 5 45.03 -33.56 23.74
N ALA A 6 44.44 -34.57 24.41
CA ALA A 6 43.10 -35.09 24.10
C ALA A 6 41.99 -34.09 24.52
N ILE A 7 42.21 -33.35 25.60
CA ILE A 7 41.29 -32.29 26.05
C ILE A 7 41.35 -31.10 25.09
N PHE A 8 42.54 -30.74 24.61
CA PHE A 8 42.71 -29.62 23.69
C PHE A 8 42.07 -29.89 22.33
N THR A 9 42.27 -31.10 21.79
CA THR A 9 41.69 -31.49 20.49
C THR A 9 40.16 -31.56 20.54
N SER A 10 39.59 -32.13 21.60
CA SER A 10 38.12 -32.18 21.79
C SER A 10 37.49 -30.79 21.95
N ALA A 11 38.15 -29.87 22.67
CA ALA A 11 37.69 -28.49 22.83
C ALA A 11 37.71 -27.69 21.51
N VAL A 12 38.74 -27.87 20.66
CA VAL A 12 38.83 -27.20 19.36
C VAL A 12 37.76 -27.71 18.39
N SER A 13 37.47 -29.02 18.38
CA SER A 13 36.36 -29.58 17.59
C SER A 13 34.98 -29.12 18.08
N TYR A 14 34.80 -28.96 19.39
CA TYR A 14 33.55 -28.44 19.95
C TYR A 14 33.34 -26.96 19.61
N PHE A 15 34.40 -26.15 19.68
CA PHE A 15 34.33 -24.74 19.34
C PHE A 15 34.01 -24.52 17.85
N THR A 16 34.67 -25.24 16.96
CA THR A 16 34.45 -25.13 15.50
C THR A 16 33.03 -25.54 15.11
N THR A 17 32.52 -26.66 15.62
CA THR A 17 31.14 -27.08 15.36
C THR A 17 30.12 -26.07 15.85
N ILE A 18 30.29 -25.53 17.05
CA ILE A 18 29.44 -24.47 17.59
C ILE A 18 29.46 -23.23 16.70
N THR A 19 30.64 -22.75 16.26
CA THR A 19 30.75 -21.61 15.36
C THR A 19 30.05 -21.87 14.01
N PHE A 20 30.15 -23.09 13.47
CA PHE A 20 29.43 -23.49 12.25
C PHE A 20 27.90 -23.50 12.45
N PHE A 21 27.41 -23.99 13.59
CA PHE A 21 25.99 -23.93 13.93
C PHE A 21 25.51 -22.49 14.07
N TYR A 22 26.24 -21.63 14.78
CA TYR A 22 25.90 -20.21 14.91
C TYR A 22 25.92 -19.48 13.58
N HIS A 23 26.87 -19.76 12.69
CA HIS A 23 26.93 -19.14 11.37
C HIS A 23 25.69 -19.52 10.53
N LYS A 24 25.27 -20.79 10.54
CA LYS A 24 24.05 -21.21 9.85
C LYS A 24 22.78 -20.60 10.46
N CYS A 25 22.69 -20.53 11.79
CA CYS A 25 21.57 -19.89 12.48
C CYS A 25 21.51 -18.39 12.18
N ILE A 26 22.65 -17.69 12.17
CA ILE A 26 22.75 -16.28 11.81
C ILE A 26 22.30 -16.07 10.36
N PHE A 27 22.73 -16.91 9.43
CA PHE A 27 22.27 -16.83 8.03
C PHE A 27 20.75 -17.02 7.90
N VAL A 28 20.15 -17.93 8.68
CA VAL A 28 18.70 -18.13 8.69
C VAL A 28 17.98 -16.91 9.27
N ILE A 29 18.48 -16.34 10.36
CA ILE A 29 17.89 -15.12 10.98
C ILE A 29 18.01 -13.92 10.02
N ILE A 30 19.16 -13.75 9.38
CA ILE A 30 19.36 -12.71 8.37
C ILE A 30 18.43 -12.92 7.17
N ALA A 31 18.25 -14.16 6.70
CA ALA A 31 17.34 -14.46 5.60
C ALA A 31 15.87 -14.18 5.96
N ILE A 32 15.44 -14.52 7.18
CA ILE A 32 14.10 -14.21 7.69
C ILE A 32 13.91 -12.70 7.82
N PHE A 33 14.91 -11.99 8.37
CA PHE A 33 14.86 -10.53 8.51
C PHE A 33 14.80 -9.84 7.14
N TYR A 34 15.60 -10.31 6.17
CA TYR A 34 15.58 -9.82 4.79
C TYR A 34 14.24 -10.10 4.10
N PHE A 35 13.65 -11.27 4.33
CA PHE A 35 12.33 -11.60 3.81
C PHE A 35 11.24 -10.72 4.45
N TYR A 36 11.33 -10.48 5.76
CA TYR A 36 10.39 -9.62 6.50
C TYR A 36 10.47 -8.15 6.07
N THR A 37 11.67 -7.62 5.84
CA THR A 37 11.83 -6.24 5.35
C THR A 37 11.42 -6.09 3.88
N ASN A 38 11.66 -7.10 3.05
CA ASN A 38 11.26 -7.10 1.63
C ASN A 38 9.74 -7.27 1.44
N ALA A 39 9.05 -8.00 2.34
CA ALA A 39 7.59 -8.14 2.29
C ALA A 39 6.83 -6.85 2.62
N ASN A 40 7.50 -5.82 3.15
CA ASN A 40 6.88 -4.59 3.64
C ASN A 40 7.18 -3.34 2.79
N THR A 41 7.89 -3.50 1.67
CA THR A 41 7.85 -2.47 0.62
C THR A 41 6.58 -2.68 -0.18
N ASN A 42 5.45 -2.20 0.35
CA ASN A 42 4.42 -1.66 -0.54
C ASN A 42 5.13 -0.59 -1.35
N PRO A 43 5.36 -0.76 -2.67
CA PRO A 43 5.74 0.39 -3.44
C PRO A 43 4.60 1.38 -3.27
N VAL A 44 4.84 2.48 -2.56
CA VAL A 44 4.05 3.69 -2.75
C VAL A 44 4.39 4.08 -4.18
N MET A 45 3.62 3.48 -5.08
CA MET A 45 3.66 3.76 -6.49
C MET A 45 3.04 5.15 -6.57
N GLN A 46 3.88 6.18 -6.37
CA GLN A 46 3.61 7.50 -6.90
C GLN A 46 3.53 7.30 -8.40
N HIS A 47 2.33 6.95 -8.87
CA HIS A 47 1.95 7.12 -10.24
C HIS A 47 2.12 8.61 -10.51
N VAL A 48 3.29 8.98 -11.02
CA VAL A 48 3.44 10.21 -11.78
C VAL A 48 2.57 9.98 -13.01
N MET A 49 1.29 10.29 -12.85
CA MET A 49 0.32 10.28 -13.93
C MET A 49 0.90 11.20 -15.01
N PRO A 50 0.96 10.78 -16.27
CA PRO A 50 1.30 11.69 -17.34
C PRO A 50 0.41 12.93 -17.21
N GLU A 51 0.96 14.11 -17.42
CA GLU A 51 0.28 15.41 -17.34
C GLU A 51 -0.85 15.44 -18.39
N ARG A 52 -1.94 14.74 -18.11
CA ARG A 52 -3.19 14.82 -18.85
C ARG A 52 -3.83 16.12 -18.42
N SER A 53 -4.19 16.94 -19.39
CA SER A 53 -5.07 18.07 -19.16
C SER A 53 -6.43 17.52 -18.75
N TYR A 54 -6.75 17.56 -17.45
CA TYR A 54 -8.07 17.22 -16.95
C TYR A 54 -9.01 18.41 -17.20
N HIS A 55 -10.24 18.13 -17.60
CA HIS A 55 -11.31 19.10 -17.74
C HIS A 55 -12.51 18.70 -16.90
N CYS A 56 -13.36 19.66 -16.58
CA CYS A 56 -14.57 19.37 -15.81
C CYS A 56 -15.55 18.55 -16.67
N PRO A 57 -16.06 17.40 -16.19
CA PRO A 57 -16.95 16.54 -16.97
C PRO A 57 -18.35 17.15 -17.12
N ARG A 58 -18.76 18.06 -16.21
CA ARG A 58 -20.05 18.75 -16.29
C ARG A 58 -20.06 19.96 -17.22
N CYS A 59 -19.11 20.87 -17.00
CA CYS A 59 -19.09 22.16 -17.70
C CYS A 59 -18.04 22.24 -18.80
N GLY A 60 -17.18 21.24 -18.97
CA GLY A 60 -16.09 21.25 -19.96
C GLY A 60 -14.98 22.26 -19.67
N SER A 61 -14.99 22.91 -18.50
CA SER A 61 -14.01 23.93 -18.13
C SER A 61 -12.64 23.31 -17.85
N GLU A 62 -11.59 23.92 -18.40
CA GLU A 62 -10.19 23.61 -18.10
C GLU A 62 -9.67 24.38 -16.86
N ASP A 63 -10.45 25.32 -16.33
CA ASP A 63 -10.10 26.05 -15.09
C ASP A 63 -10.37 25.18 -13.86
N ILE A 64 -9.39 24.33 -13.56
CA ILE A 64 -9.40 23.36 -12.46
C ILE A 64 -8.30 23.66 -11.43
N VAL A 65 -8.53 23.26 -10.18
CA VAL A 65 -7.56 23.27 -9.09
C VAL A 65 -7.18 21.82 -8.77
N ASP A 66 -5.91 21.49 -8.97
CA ASP A 66 -5.39 20.14 -8.75
C ASP A 66 -4.92 19.93 -7.31
N TYR A 67 -5.44 18.90 -6.63
CA TYR A 67 -5.07 18.49 -5.28
C TYR A 67 -4.27 17.17 -5.22
N GLY A 68 -3.81 16.67 -6.37
CA GLY A 68 -3.04 15.44 -6.50
C GLY A 68 -3.91 14.29 -7.00
N GLU A 69 -4.71 13.69 -6.12
CA GLU A 69 -5.61 12.57 -6.45
C GLU A 69 -6.99 13.04 -6.95
N THR A 70 -7.41 14.23 -6.52
CA THR A 70 -8.66 14.87 -6.88
C THR A 70 -8.40 16.23 -7.51
N PHE A 71 -9.41 16.78 -8.17
CA PHE A 71 -9.38 18.17 -8.62
C PHE A 71 -10.76 18.81 -8.42
N ASP A 72 -10.77 20.13 -8.27
CA ASP A 72 -11.99 20.92 -8.16
C ASP A 72 -12.15 21.82 -9.40
N CYS A 73 -13.36 21.92 -9.92
CA CYS A 73 -13.67 22.85 -11.00
C CYS A 73 -14.07 24.21 -10.42
N LYS A 74 -13.37 25.29 -10.74
CA LYS A 74 -13.74 26.64 -10.24
C LYS A 74 -15.07 27.16 -10.75
N HIS A 75 -15.57 26.60 -11.85
CA HIS A 75 -16.82 27.01 -12.48
C HIS A 75 -18.03 26.30 -11.88
N CYS A 76 -17.92 24.97 -11.77
CA CYS A 76 -18.97 24.11 -11.26
C CYS A 76 -18.92 23.99 -9.71
N VAL A 77 -17.78 24.30 -9.09
CA VAL A 77 -17.50 24.16 -7.66
C VAL A 77 -17.79 22.74 -7.17
N LEU A 78 -17.30 21.77 -7.95
CA LEU A 78 -17.49 20.35 -7.74
C LEU A 78 -16.15 19.64 -7.78
N GLU A 79 -15.94 18.75 -6.83
CA GLU A 79 -14.73 17.96 -6.69
C GLU A 79 -14.89 16.58 -7.35
N PHE A 80 -13.87 16.16 -8.10
CA PHE A 80 -13.86 14.89 -8.83
C PHE A 80 -12.57 14.11 -8.55
N GLU A 81 -12.65 12.77 -8.55
CA GLU A 81 -11.46 11.91 -8.45
C GLU A 81 -10.85 11.68 -9.82
N LYS A 82 -9.54 11.89 -9.97
CA LYS A 82 -8.86 11.64 -11.25
C LYS A 82 -8.92 10.18 -11.69
N LYS A 83 -9.02 9.27 -10.73
CA LYS A 83 -9.17 7.83 -11.00
C LYS A 83 -10.46 7.51 -11.76
N ASP A 84 -11.52 8.30 -11.58
CA ASP A 84 -12.77 8.08 -12.32
C ASP A 84 -12.58 8.30 -13.82
N PHE A 85 -11.72 9.24 -14.22
CA PHE A 85 -11.40 9.50 -15.62
C PHE A 85 -10.63 8.36 -16.28
N ASP A 86 -9.93 7.54 -15.51
CA ASP A 86 -9.24 6.35 -16.02
C ASP A 86 -10.14 5.11 -16.04
N LEU A 87 -11.21 5.10 -15.24
CA LEU A 87 -12.09 3.93 -15.06
C LEU A 87 -13.40 4.03 -15.86
N ILE A 88 -13.90 5.25 -16.06
CA ILE A 88 -15.20 5.52 -16.68
C ILE A 88 -14.94 6.12 -18.06
N GLU A 89 -15.24 5.37 -19.12
CA GLU A 89 -15.06 5.83 -20.51
C GLU A 89 -15.95 7.01 -20.87
N ASP A 90 -17.17 7.05 -20.31
CA ASP A 90 -18.13 8.12 -20.53
C ASP A 90 -18.07 9.12 -19.37
N GLU A 91 -17.34 10.21 -19.60
CA GLU A 91 -17.12 11.28 -18.64
C GLU A 91 -18.42 11.88 -18.08
N ALA A 92 -19.53 11.83 -18.82
CA ALA A 92 -20.83 12.33 -18.34
C ALA A 92 -21.38 11.55 -17.14
N ASN A 93 -20.88 10.32 -16.93
CA ASN A 93 -21.25 9.48 -15.79
C ASN A 93 -20.30 9.63 -14.60
N ILE A 94 -19.28 10.49 -14.69
CA ILE A 94 -18.39 10.79 -13.57
C ILE A 94 -19.15 11.64 -12.57
N LEU A 95 -19.39 11.07 -11.39
CA LEU A 95 -20.07 11.73 -10.28
C LEU A 95 -19.08 12.53 -9.44
N ALA A 96 -19.52 13.68 -8.94
CA ALA A 96 -18.77 14.45 -7.96
C ALA A 96 -18.65 13.67 -6.65
N ILE A 97 -17.62 13.98 -5.86
CA ILE A 97 -17.35 13.30 -4.58
C ILE A 97 -18.54 13.45 -3.62
N GLU A 98 -19.20 14.60 -3.63
CA GLU A 98 -20.39 14.85 -2.82
C GLU A 98 -21.55 13.92 -3.22
N GLU A 99 -21.78 13.75 -4.51
CA GLU A 99 -22.84 12.88 -5.04
C GLU A 99 -22.57 11.40 -4.70
N LYS A 100 -21.31 10.98 -4.80
CA LYS A 100 -20.89 9.63 -4.37
C LYS A 100 -21.16 9.41 -2.88
N ARG A 101 -20.93 10.43 -2.05
CA ARG A 101 -21.18 10.34 -0.60
C ARG A 101 -22.67 10.25 -0.27
N GLU A 102 -23.50 11.01 -0.96
CA GLU A 102 -24.96 10.99 -0.80
C GLU A 102 -25.54 9.61 -1.15
N VAL A 103 -25.13 9.05 -2.30
CA VAL A 103 -25.55 7.69 -2.69
C VAL A 103 -25.05 6.66 -1.68
N ALA A 104 -23.83 6.81 -1.16
CA ALA A 104 -23.31 5.90 -0.15
C ALA A 104 -24.15 5.94 1.14
N SER A 105 -24.55 7.13 1.62
CA SER A 105 -25.40 7.24 2.82
C SER A 105 -26.72 6.50 2.67
N ASP A 106 -27.39 6.64 1.52
CA ASP A 106 -28.68 5.96 1.27
C ASP A 106 -28.55 4.43 1.32
N LEU A 107 -27.41 3.88 0.89
CA LEU A 107 -27.13 2.44 0.92
C LEU A 107 -26.78 1.90 2.31
N TYR A 108 -26.38 2.75 3.24
CA TYR A 108 -26.08 2.34 4.62
C TYR A 108 -27.30 2.38 5.54
N GLU A 109 -28.31 3.21 5.25
CA GLU A 109 -29.53 3.29 6.07
C GLU A 109 -30.43 2.04 5.92
N ASP A 110 -30.45 1.39 4.75
CA ASP A 110 -31.25 0.20 4.47
C ASP A 110 -30.78 -1.08 5.22
N LYS A 111 -29.63 -1.03 5.89
CA LYS A 111 -29.12 -2.18 6.69
C LYS A 111 -29.48 -2.14 8.17
N ASN A 112 -30.16 -1.09 8.65
CA ASN A 112 -30.47 -0.94 10.06
C ASN A 112 -31.92 -1.33 10.45
N ASP A 113 -32.75 -1.75 9.50
CA ASP A 113 -34.15 -2.16 9.75
C ASP A 113 -34.38 -3.69 9.77
N GLU A 114 -33.34 -4.50 9.87
CA GLU A 114 -33.45 -5.94 10.20
C GLU A 114 -32.98 -6.21 11.65
N GLY A 115 -33.61 -5.56 12.63
CA GLY A 115 -33.19 -5.68 14.02
C GLY A 115 -34.14 -5.11 15.08
N SER A 116 -35.45 -5.36 14.97
CA SER A 116 -36.37 -5.20 16.11
C SER A 116 -37.48 -6.25 16.04
N GLY A 117 -37.14 -7.44 16.54
CA GLY A 117 -38.09 -8.47 16.98
C GLY A 117 -38.09 -8.56 18.50
#